data_AF-A0A6A9T1U8-F1
#
_entry.id   AF-A0A6A9T1U8-F1
#
_cell.length_a   1.000
_cell.length_b   1.000
_cell.length_c   1.000
_cell.angle_alpha   90.00
_cell.angle_beta   90.00
_cell.angle_gamma   90.00
#
_symmetry.space_group_name_H-M   'P 1'
#
loop_
_entity.id
_entity.type
_entity.pdbx_description
1 polymer ?
#
loop_
_entity_poly.entity_id
_entity_poly.type
_entity_poly.pdbx_seq_one_letter_code
_entity_poly.pdbx_strand_id
1 'polypeptide(L)' 'MQQALLSCAYCGEKLARGGRSVTCDGCETGFHIACAERADELAVETNSRLLRSDVHEITCPDCGESWTLSFDPFE' A
#
# COMPACT_ATOMS: atom_id res chain seq x y z
N MET A 1 -13.68 -13.82 8.69
CA MET A 1 -12.54 -14.55 8.09
C MET A 1 -11.99 -13.68 6.96
N GLN A 2 -11.16 -12.68 7.31
CA GLN A 2 -10.52 -11.75 6.37
C GLN A 2 -9.09 -12.25 6.13
N GLN A 3 -8.84 -12.95 5.02
CA GLN A 3 -7.55 -13.58 4.72
C GLN A 3 -6.93 -13.14 3.38
N ALA A 4 -7.56 -12.25 2.62
CA ALA A 4 -7.04 -11.82 1.31
C ALA A 4 -5.82 -10.87 1.40
N LEU A 5 -5.60 -10.26 2.57
CA LEU A 5 -4.64 -9.17 2.79
C LEU A 5 -3.26 -9.66 3.28
N LEU A 6 -2.96 -10.96 3.14
CA LEU A 6 -1.73 -11.57 3.67
C LEU A 6 -0.64 -11.74 2.60
N SER A 7 -0.98 -11.57 1.32
CA SER A 7 -0.07 -11.77 0.18
C SER A 7 -0.28 -10.69 -0.87
N CYS A 8 0.80 -10.29 -1.53
CA CYS A 8 0.77 -9.33 -2.62
C CYS A 8 0.18 -9.99 -3.86
N ALA A 9 -0.87 -9.39 -4.44
CA ALA A 9 -1.51 -9.92 -5.64
C ALA A 9 -0.60 -9.83 -6.90
N TYR A 10 0.37 -8.90 -6.91
CA TYR A 10 1.31 -8.74 -8.02
C TYR A 10 2.44 -9.79 -8.02
N CYS A 11 3.18 -9.94 -6.90
CA CYS A 11 4.33 -10.84 -6.83
C CYS A 11 4.04 -12.19 -6.14
N GLY A 12 2.90 -12.33 -5.48
CA GLY A 12 2.53 -13.52 -4.71
C GLY A 12 3.24 -13.69 -3.37
N GLU A 13 4.18 -12.82 -3.02
CA GLU A 13 4.89 -12.88 -1.74
C GLU A 13 4.03 -12.39 -0.57
N LYS A 14 4.36 -12.84 0.65
CA LYS A 14 3.64 -12.40 1.85
C LYS A 14 3.84 -10.91 2.08
N LEU A 15 2.75 -10.23 2.44
CA LEU A 15 2.80 -8.84 2.87
C LEU A 15 3.47 -8.79 4.24
N ALA A 16 4.61 -8.13 4.32
CA ALA A 16 5.34 -7.98 5.56
C ALA A 16 4.52 -7.09 6.50
N ARG A 17 4.18 -7.59 7.70
CA ARG A 17 3.48 -6.82 8.74
C ARG A 17 4.22 -5.56 9.21
N GLY A 18 5.47 -5.37 8.79
CA GLY A 18 6.40 -4.33 9.26
C GLY A 18 6.46 -3.06 8.40
N GLY A 19 5.46 -2.76 7.58
CA GLY A 19 5.24 -1.38 7.15
C GLY A 19 5.75 -0.98 5.77
N ARG A 20 5.54 -1.80 4.72
CA ARG A 20 5.59 -1.35 3.31
C ARG A 20 4.56 -2.05 2.42
N SER A 21 3.44 -2.44 3.03
CA SER A 21 2.32 -3.07 2.35
C SER A 21 1.13 -2.14 2.39
N VAL A 22 0.44 -2.08 1.27
CA VAL A 22 -0.79 -1.34 1.09
C VAL A 22 -1.90 -2.31 0.74
N THR A 23 -3.10 -2.00 1.21
CA THR A 23 -4.26 -2.86 1.03
C THR A 23 -5.46 -2.02 0.67
N CYS A 24 -6.18 -2.45 -0.36
CA CYS A 24 -7.44 -1.86 -0.75
C CYS A 24 -8.58 -2.68 -0.13
N ASP A 25 -9.41 -2.05 0.70
CA ASP A 25 -10.59 -2.71 1.29
C ASP A 25 -11.65 -2.96 0.21
N GLY A 26 -11.92 -1.97 -0.65
CA GLY A 26 -12.88 -2.09 -1.75
C GLY A 26 -12.59 -3.19 -2.77
N CYS A 27 -11.32 -3.45 -3.08
CA CYS A 27 -10.92 -4.55 -3.98
C CYS A 27 -10.58 -5.85 -3.23
N GLU A 28 -10.58 -5.83 -1.90
CA GLU A 28 -10.09 -6.91 -1.04
C GLU A 28 -8.70 -7.44 -1.44
N THR A 29 -7.84 -6.55 -1.95
CA THR A 29 -6.50 -6.88 -2.45
C THR A 29 -5.40 -6.22 -1.63
N GLY A 30 -4.26 -6.89 -1.55
CA GLY A 30 -3.06 -6.36 -0.91
C GLY A 30 -1.89 -6.35 -1.87
N PHE A 31 -1.05 -5.32 -1.75
CA PHE A 31 0.15 -5.13 -2.57
C PHE A 31 1.30 -4.60 -1.72
N HIS A 32 2.53 -4.92 -2.06
CA HIS A 32 3.66 -4.13 -1.56
C HIS A 32 3.61 -2.75 -2.22
N ILE A 33 4.01 -1.69 -1.52
CA ILE A 33 4.03 -0.34 -2.11
C ILE A 33 4.88 -0.31 -3.39
N ALA A 34 6.06 -0.95 -3.34
CA ALA A 34 6.91 -1.08 -4.52
C ALA A 34 6.27 -1.88 -5.67
N CYS A 35 5.38 -2.83 -5.35
CA CYS A 35 4.63 -3.58 -6.35
C CYS A 35 3.47 -2.76 -6.91
N ALA A 36 2.75 -2.05 -6.06
CA ALA A 36 1.67 -1.13 -6.45
C ALA A 36 2.18 -0.05 -7.39
N GLU A 37 3.32 0.58 -7.08
CA GLU A 37 3.99 1.54 -7.96
C GLU A 37 4.44 0.90 -9.30
N ARG A 38 4.87 -0.36 -9.28
CA ARG A 38 5.34 -1.05 -10.50
C ARG A 38 4.21 -1.55 -11.39
N ALA A 39 3.11 -1.96 -10.77
CA ALA A 39 1.96 -2.53 -11.46
C ALA A 39 1.06 -1.44 -12.04
N ASP A 40 1.23 -0.18 -11.60
CA ASP A 40 0.32 0.94 -11.88
C ASP A 40 -1.14 0.62 -11.45
N GLU A 41 -1.31 -0.36 -10.57
CA GLU A 41 -2.61 -0.83 -10.08
C GLU A 41 -3.18 0.10 -8.99
N LEU A 42 -2.31 0.86 -8.32
CA LEU A 42 -2.68 1.88 -7.35
C LEU A 42 -1.85 3.13 -7.60
N ALA A 43 -2.49 4.30 -7.60
CA ALA A 43 -1.78 5.57 -7.66
C ALA A 43 -1.20 5.86 -6.27
N VAL A 44 0.11 5.63 -6.11
CA VAL A 44 0.84 5.90 -4.87
C VAL A 44 1.60 7.22 -5.03
N GLU A 45 1.19 8.26 -4.31
CA GLU A 45 1.91 9.52 -4.21
C GLU A 45 2.65 9.59 -2.87
N THR A 46 3.97 9.73 -2.91
CA THR A 46 4.79 9.79 -1.69
C THR A 46 5.04 11.24 -1.30
N ASN A 47 4.40 11.68 -0.22
CA ASN A 47 4.60 12.99 0.39
C ASN A 47 5.62 12.91 1.53
N SER A 48 6.90 12.93 1.19
CA SER A 48 8.04 12.93 2.13
C SER A 48 8.32 14.31 2.76
N ARG A 49 7.29 15.16 2.88
CA ARG A 49 7.44 16.59 3.23
C ARG A 49 7.63 16.83 4.72
N LEU A 50 7.42 15.82 5.55
CA LEU A 50 7.69 15.86 6.98
C LEU A 50 9.00 15.11 7.21
N LEU A 51 10.03 15.82 7.69
CA LEU A 51 11.41 15.39 7.94
C LEU A 51 11.60 14.14 8.83
N ARG A 52 10.53 13.40 9.16
CA ARG A 52 10.51 12.25 10.07
C ARG A 52 9.71 11.03 9.61
N SER A 53 8.74 11.17 8.71
CA SER A 53 7.82 10.07 8.35
C SER A 53 7.45 10.15 6.87
N ASP A 54 7.52 9.02 6.17
CA ASP A 54 7.09 8.91 4.78
C ASP A 54 5.58 8.71 4.75
N VAL A 55 4.86 9.73 4.26
CA VAL A 55 3.41 9.66 4.06
C VAL A 55 3.15 9.26 2.61
N HIS A 56 2.46 8.15 2.39
CA HIS A 56 2.01 7.70 1.08
C HIS A 56 0.50 7.90 0.97
N GLU A 57 0.08 8.70 0.00
CA GLU A 57 -1.31 8.84 -0.42
C GLU A 57 -1.57 7.82 -1.50
N ILE A 58 -2.47 6.87 -1.24
CA ILE A 58 -2.80 5.80 -2.17
C ILE A 58 -4.22 5.99 -2.65
N THR A 59 -4.40 6.00 -3.97
CA THR A 59 -5.71 6.03 -4.62
C THR A 59 -5.85 4.80 -5.49
N CYS A 60 -6.92 4.03 -5.27
CA CYS A 60 -7.26 2.91 -6.12
C CYS A 60 -8.08 3.40 -7.33
N PRO A 61 -7.58 3.28 -8.56
CA PRO A 61 -8.32 3.67 -9.75
C PRO A 61 -9.49 2.72 -10.06
N ASP A 62 -9.46 1.49 -9.53
CA ASP A 62 -10.47 0.46 -9.80
C ASP A 62 -11.76 0.69 -8.98
N CYS A 63 -11.62 0.90 -7.67
CA CYS A 63 -12.77 1.18 -6.78
C CYS A 63 -13.00 2.68 -6.53
N GLY A 64 -12.03 3.55 -6.85
CA GLY A 64 -12.09 5.00 -6.62
C GLY A 64 -11.81 5.42 -5.17
N GLU A 65 -11.38 4.49 -4.31
CA GLU A 65 -11.11 4.75 -2.90
C GLU A 65 -9.70 5.31 -2.70
N SER A 66 -9.56 6.29 -1.81
CA SER A 66 -8.28 6.93 -1.51
C SER A 66 -8.01 6.96 -0.01
N TRP A 67 -6.82 6.59 0.42
CA TRP A 67 -6.40 6.58 1.82
C TRP A 67 -4.93 6.94 1.97
N THR A 68 -4.52 7.22 3.20
CA THR A 68 -3.15 7.65 3.51
C THR A 68 -2.47 6.65 4.44
N LEU A 69 -1.25 6.24 4.11
CA LEU A 69 -0.39 5.42 4.95
C LEU A 69 0.78 6.26 5.43
N SER A 70 1.11 6.18 6.71
CA SER A 70 2.29 6.82 7.28
C SER A 70 3.26 5.73 7.71
N PHE A 71 4.48 5.74 7.19
CA PHE A 71 5.55 4.87 7.65
C PHE A 71 6.60 5.68 8.37
N ASP A 72 6.91 5.27 9.60
CA ASP A 72 8.04 5.78 10.35
C ASP A 72 9.25 4.86 10.08
N PRO A 73 10.29 5.32 9.36
CA PRO A 73 11.46 4.50 9.03
C PRO A 73 12.36 4.16 10.24
N PHE A 74 11.96 4.52 11.46
CA PHE A 74 12.74 4.40 12.70
C PHE A 74 12.14 3.48 13.78
N GLU A 75 10.98 2.85 13.53
CA GLU A 75 10.32 1.89 14.45
C GLU A 75 10.70 0.42 14.16
#